data_AF-A0A9D9GVT4-F1
#
_entry.id   AF-A0A9D9GVT4-F1
#
_cell.length_a   1.000
_cell.length_b   1.000
_cell.length_c   1.000
_cell.angle_alpha   90.00
_cell.angle_beta   90.00
_cell.angle_gamma   90.00
#
_symmetry.space_group_name_H-M   'P 1'
#
loop_
_entity.id
_entity.type
_entity.pdbx_description
1 polymer ?
#
loop_
_entity_poly.entity_id
_entity_poly.type
_entity_poly.pdbx_seq_one_letter_code
_entity_poly.pdbx_strand_id
1 'polypeptide(L)' 'MNITPLSQKEMEEARPGEALTLTTVFVVFTVVILTVVAYRLFLSGDSKITLPGGYKFEWGD' A
#
# COMPACT_ATOMS: atom_id res chain seq x y z
N MET A 1 -16.23 -14.62 19.11
CA MET A 1 -16.20 -13.15 18.88
C MET A 1 -17.50 -12.60 19.43
N ASN A 2 -17.44 -11.83 20.52
CA ASN A 2 -18.62 -11.24 21.13
C ASN A 2 -18.86 -9.91 20.41
N ILE A 3 -19.82 -9.89 19.48
CA ILE A 3 -20.14 -8.70 18.68
C ILE A 3 -21.19 -7.88 19.44
N THR A 4 -20.72 -6.89 20.19
CA THR A 4 -21.60 -5.90 20.83
C THR A 4 -22.09 -4.94 19.74
N PRO A 5 -23.39 -4.90 19.42
CA PRO A 5 -23.91 -3.97 18.44
C PRO A 5 -23.75 -2.53 18.96
N LEU A 6 -23.19 -1.65 18.12
CA LEU A 6 -23.10 -0.21 18.41
C LEU A 6 -24.50 0.38 18.61
N SER A 7 -24.65 1.25 19.60
CA SER A 7 -25.88 2.02 19.75
C SER A 7 -26.01 3.03 18.61
N GLN A 8 -27.24 3.46 18.28
CA GLN A 8 -27.45 4.43 17.19
C GLN A 8 -26.64 5.71 17.36
N LYS A 9 -26.44 6.17 18.60
CA LYS A 9 -25.64 7.37 18.90
C LYS A 9 -24.17 7.20 18.54
N GLU A 10 -23.59 6.05 18.87
CA GLU A 10 -22.19 5.76 18.56
C GLU A 10 -21.99 5.53 17.05
N MET A 11 -23.04 5.06 16.37
CA MET A 11 -23.06 4.90 14.91
C MET A 11 -23.16 6.25 14.18
N GLU A 12 -23.88 7.21 14.74
CA GLU A 12 -23.98 8.59 14.24
C GLU A 12 -22.73 9.44 14.60
N GLU A 13 -22.07 9.14 15.71
CA GLU A 13 -20.80 9.76 16.12
C GLU A 13 -19.58 9.22 15.38
N ALA A 14 -19.70 8.11 14.63
CA ALA A 14 -18.65 7.59 13.77
C ALA A 14 -18.31 8.62 12.68
N ARG A 15 -17.29 9.45 12.95
CA ARG A 15 -16.92 10.54 12.07
C ARG A 15 -16.28 9.97 10.79
N PRO A 16 -16.79 10.30 9.58
CA PRO A 16 -16.20 9.82 8.33
C PRO A 16 -14.76 10.31 8.11
N GLY A 17 -14.29 11.26 8.93
CA GLY A 17 -12.91 11.76 8.90
C GLY A 17 -11.86 10.68 9.14
N GLU A 18 -12.15 9.63 9.92
CA GLU A 18 -11.19 8.54 10.15
C GLU A 18 -10.93 7.72 8.89
N ALA A 19 -11.98 7.43 8.11
CA ALA A 19 -11.83 6.75 6.82
C ALA A 19 -11.06 7.63 5.84
N LEU A 20 -11.29 8.94 5.86
CA LEU A 20 -10.61 9.90 4.99
C LEU A 20 -9.11 10.02 5.32
N THR A 21 -8.75 10.10 6.60
CA THR A 21 -7.35 10.19 7.03
C THR A 21 -6.61 8.88 6.76
N LEU A 22 -7.24 7.73 7.03
CA LEU A 22 -6.66 6.42 6.73
C LEU A 22 -6.45 6.22 5.23
N THR A 23 -7.42 6.61 4.42
CA THR A 23 -7.30 6.60 2.95
C THR A 23 -6.16 7.49 2.48
N THR A 24 -6.05 8.70 3.03
CA THR A 24 -4.98 9.65 2.68
C THR A 24 -3.60 9.06 2.96
N VAL A 25 -3.41 8.45 4.13
CA VAL A 25 -2.15 7.77 4.49
C VAL A 25 -1.86 6.63 3.51
N PHE A 26 -2.86 5.82 3.18
CA PHE A 26 -2.71 4.68 2.26
C PHE A 26 -2.29 5.10 0.85
N VAL A 27 -2.84 6.22 0.35
CA VAL A 27 -2.47 6.80 -0.95
C VAL A 27 -1.01 7.23 -0.96
N VAL A 28 -0.54 7.93 0.07
CA VAL A 28 0.86 8.37 0.17
C VAL A 28 1.81 7.18 0.16
N PHE A 29 1.53 6.14 0.95
CA PHE A 29 2.34 4.92 0.96
C PHE A 29 2.37 4.24 -0.41
N THR A 30 1.22 4.13 -1.06
CA THR A 30 1.10 3.49 -2.38
C THR A 30 1.95 4.21 -3.42
N VAL A 31 1.89 5.55 -3.45
CA VAL A 31 2.68 6.36 -4.40
C VAL A 31 4.18 6.19 -4.17
N VAL A 32 4.63 6.17 -2.91
CA VAL A 32 6.05 5.99 -2.58
C VAL A 32 6.54 4.61 -3.02
N ILE A 33 5.79 3.55 -2.71
CA ILE A 33 6.15 2.17 -3.11
C ILE A 33 6.25 2.06 -4.64
N LEU A 34 5.23 2.55 -5.35
CA LEU A 34 5.21 2.50 -6.81
C LEU A 34 6.37 3.28 -7.43
N THR A 35 6.73 4.43 -6.86
CA THR A 35 7.87 5.24 -7.32
C THR A 35 9.20 4.48 -7.14
N VAL A 36 9.40 3.84 -5.98
CA VAL A 36 10.61 3.04 -5.72
C VAL A 36 10.67 1.82 -6.65
N VAL A 37 9.54 1.13 -6.86
CA VAL A 37 9.46 -0.01 -7.78
C VAL A 37 9.74 0.43 -9.21
N ALA A 38 9.14 1.53 -9.67
CA ALA A 38 9.40 2.07 -11.01
C ALA A 38 10.88 2.45 -11.19
N TYR A 39 11.49 3.09 -10.19
CA TYR A 39 12.93 3.40 -10.23
C TYR A 39 13.79 2.14 -10.32
N ARG A 40 13.49 1.11 -9.52
CA ARG A 40 14.21 -0.18 -9.53
C ARG A 40 13.99 -0.99 -10.82
N LEU A 41 12.82 -0.89 -11.44
CA LEU A 41 12.54 -1.64 -12.67
C LEU A 41 13.10 -0.95 -13.92
N PHE A 42 13.03 0.38 -13.98
CA PHE A 42 13.29 1.12 -15.22
C PHE A 42 14.56 1.98 -15.20
N LEU A 43 15.08 2.37 -14.03
CA LEU A 43 16.20 3.30 -13.93
C LEU A 43 17.46 2.73 -13.27
N SER A 44 17.36 1.70 -12.43
CA SER A 44 18.57 1.07 -11.90
C SER A 44 19.25 0.27 -13.01
N GLY A 45 20.50 0.64 -13.34
CA GLY A 45 21.34 -0.03 -14.34
C GLY A 45 21.78 -1.45 -13.95
N ASP A 46 21.18 -2.04 -12.93
CA ASP A 46 21.37 -3.43 -12.53
C ASP A 46 20.14 -4.19 -13.04
N SER A 47 20.28 -4.84 -14.20
CA SER A 47 19.20 -5.51 -14.92
C SER A 47 18.70 -6.78 -14.24
N LYS A 48 19.32 -7.18 -13.11
CA LYS A 48 19.10 -8.45 -12.44
C LYS A 48 18.46 -8.24 -11.07
N ILE A 49 17.15 -8.45 -10.99
CA ILE A 49 16.42 -8.38 -9.72
C ILE A 49 16.09 -9.80 -9.26
N THR A 50 16.57 -10.17 -8.07
CA THR A 50 16.17 -11.42 -7.39
C THR A 50 15.18 -11.09 -6.28
N LEU A 51 13.93 -11.49 -6.46
CA LEU A 51 12.90 -11.36 -5.45
C LEU A 51 12.96 -12.56 -4.48
N PRO A 52 12.61 -12.36 -3.19
CA PRO A 52 12.44 -13.46 -2.25
C PRO A 52 11.41 -14.46 -2.79
N GLY A 53 11.73 -15.76 -2.75
CA GLY A 53 10.95 -16.82 -3.42
C GLY A 53 11.59 -17.36 -4.72
N GLY A 54 12.77 -16.86 -5.11
CA GLY A 54 13.53 -17.41 -6.23
C GLY A 54 13.13 -16.86 -7.61
N TYR A 55 12.21 -15.90 -7.65
CA TYR A 55 11.85 -15.20 -8.88
C TYR A 55 12.98 -14.27 -9.30
N LYS A 56 13.50 -14.48 -10.51
CA LYS A 56 14.53 -13.64 -11.12
C LYS A 56 13.96 -12.95 -12.35
N PHE A 57 14.16 -11.64 -12.41
CA PHE A 57 13.78 -10.82 -13.56
C PHE A 57 15.06 -10.22 -14.14
N GLU A 58 15.31 -10.49 -15.41
CA GLU A 58 16.43 -9.99 -16.20
C GLU A 58 15.87 -9.27 -17.44
N TRP A 59 16.28 -8.02 -17.66
CA TRP A 59 15.86 -7.24 -18.83
C TRP A 59 17.07 -6.55 -19.47
N GLY A 60 17.35 -6.88 -20.72
CA GLY A 60 18.50 -6.40 -21.50
C GLY A 60 19.31 -7.57 -22.08
N ASP A 61 19.70 -7.45 -23.35
CA ASP A 61 20.66 -8.35 -24.01
C ASP A 61 22.07 -8.22 -23.42
#